data_AF-A0A0F9TG71-F1
#
_entry.id   AF-A0A0F9TG71-F1
#
_cell.length_a   1.000
_cell.length_b   1.000
_cell.length_c   1.000
_cell.angle_alpha   90.00
_cell.angle_beta   90.00
_cell.angle_gamma   90.00
#
_symmetry.space_group_name_H-M   'P 1'
#
loop_
_entity.id
_entity.type
_entity.pdbx_description
1 polymer ?
#
loop_
_entity_poly.entity_id
_entity_poly.type
_entity_poly.pdbx_seq_one_letter_code
_entity_poly.pdbx_strand_id
1 'polypeptide(L)'
;MGIDIFNGANVTICWDVTKGLPFTTSTVDEVYSDHFFEHLCIEDVQKLMGEIHRVCKPNALVEIRVPHFSGFTNFYEFHKTSYRHNSFAEYTNTWGMWDSKYQFELLSDKINLVNRQSPKNHRVTKYYLWNYPMEWIVNKMKLVYETTGWCHIFPAWEIIFKMKVRK
;
A
#
# COMPACT_ATOMS: atom_id res chain seq x y z
N MET A 1 2.67 -17.78 0.06
CA MET A 1 4.13 -17.96 -0.02
C MET A 1 4.78 -16.66 0.37
N GLY A 2 5.74 -16.68 1.29
CA GLY A 2 6.47 -15.48 1.72
C GLY A 2 7.71 -15.25 0.87
N ILE A 3 8.01 -14.01 0.51
CA ILE A 3 9.23 -13.61 -0.21
C ILE A 3 9.88 -12.46 0.54
N ASP A 4 11.17 -12.59 0.83
CA ASP A 4 11.95 -11.59 1.57
C ASP A 4 13.43 -11.71 1.18
N ILE A 5 14.20 -10.63 1.36
CA ILE A 5 15.66 -10.66 1.20
C ILE A 5 16.35 -11.39 2.36
N PHE A 6 15.70 -11.50 3.51
CA PHE A 6 16.20 -12.21 4.67
C PHE A 6 15.55 -13.59 4.80
N ASN A 7 16.36 -14.61 5.08
CA ASN A 7 15.85 -15.97 5.29
C ASN A 7 15.26 -16.12 6.70
N GLY A 8 13.98 -15.79 6.85
CA GLY A 8 13.21 -15.92 8.09
C GLY A 8 12.27 -17.14 8.10
N ALA A 9 11.68 -17.45 9.26
CA ALA A 9 10.86 -18.64 9.46
C ALA A 9 9.62 -18.75 8.54
N ASN A 10 9.08 -17.62 8.06
CA ASN A 10 7.91 -17.57 7.18
C ASN A 10 8.25 -17.27 5.72
N VAL A 11 9.54 -17.29 5.36
CA VAL A 11 10.02 -16.97 4.02
C VAL A 11 10.14 -18.26 3.22
N THR A 12 9.33 -18.37 2.17
CA THR A 12 9.37 -19.50 1.24
C THR A 12 10.47 -19.31 0.20
N ILE A 13 10.72 -18.06 -0.21
CA ILE A 13 11.71 -17.69 -1.22
C ILE A 13 12.56 -16.54 -0.67
N CYS A 14 13.84 -16.79 -0.43
CA CYS A 14 14.80 -15.75 -0.07
C CYS A 14 15.27 -15.04 -1.35
N TRP A 15 14.68 -13.89 -1.67
CA TRP A 15 14.89 -13.21 -2.95
C TRP A 15 14.70 -11.70 -2.86
N ASP A 16 15.52 -10.98 -3.61
CA ASP A 16 15.44 -9.53 -3.77
C ASP A 16 14.48 -9.17 -4.91
N VAL A 17 13.26 -8.75 -4.52
CA VAL A 17 12.19 -8.40 -5.47
C VAL A 17 12.51 -7.18 -6.34
N THR A 18 13.53 -6.38 -5.99
CA THR A 18 13.99 -5.27 -6.87
C THR A 18 14.63 -5.79 -8.16
N LYS A 19 15.06 -7.06 -8.18
CA LYS A 19 15.59 -7.77 -9.35
C LYS A 19 14.49 -8.43 -10.20
N GLY A 20 13.23 -8.22 -9.85
CA GLY A 20 12.07 -8.85 -10.49
C GLY A 20 11.51 -10.01 -9.68
N LEU A 21 10.29 -10.41 -10.01
CA LEU A 21 9.59 -11.48 -9.30
C LEU A 21 9.91 -12.85 -9.91
N PRO A 22 10.33 -13.85 -9.11
CA PRO A 22 10.80 -15.16 -9.59
C PRO A 22 9.63 -16.09 -9.96
N PHE A 23 8.59 -15.55 -10.59
CA PHE A 23 7.41 -16.27 -11.03
C PHE A 23 7.21 -16.10 -12.54
N THR A 24 6.64 -17.11 -13.17
CA THR A 24 6.22 -17.06 -14.56
C THR A 24 5.00 -16.15 -14.75
N THR A 25 4.84 -15.61 -15.95
CA THR A 25 3.72 -14.73 -16.31
C THR A 25 2.37 -15.42 -16.04
N SER A 26 1.40 -14.68 -15.51
CA SER A 26 0.02 -15.15 -15.28
C SER A 26 -0.09 -16.42 -14.43
N THR A 27 0.65 -16.52 -13.34
CA THR A 27 0.60 -17.67 -12.41
C THR A 27 0.17 -17.33 -11.00
N VAL A 28 0.18 -16.06 -10.62
CA VAL A 28 -0.17 -15.59 -9.27
C VAL A 28 -1.64 -15.17 -9.22
N ASP A 29 -2.40 -15.72 -8.27
CA ASP A 29 -3.81 -15.38 -8.06
C ASP A 29 -4.00 -14.13 -7.19
N GLU A 30 -3.11 -13.94 -6.20
CA GLU A 30 -3.18 -12.84 -5.24
C GLU A 30 -1.79 -12.37 -4.81
N VAL A 31 -1.63 -11.06 -4.60
CA VAL A 31 -0.44 -10.42 -4.04
C VAL A 31 -0.84 -9.63 -2.81
N TYR A 32 -0.09 -9.81 -1.73
CA TYR A 32 -0.24 -9.07 -0.49
C TYR A 32 1.12 -8.49 -0.09
N SER A 33 1.14 -7.21 0.23
CA SER A 33 2.32 -6.50 0.74
C SER A 33 1.93 -5.66 1.95
N ASP A 34 2.72 -5.76 3.02
CA ASP A 34 2.49 -5.07 4.28
C ASP A 34 3.78 -4.36 4.71
N HIS A 35 3.76 -3.04 4.68
CA HIS A 35 4.87 -2.20 5.15
C HIS A 35 6.21 -2.56 4.49
N PHE A 36 6.21 -2.54 3.16
CA PHE A 36 7.37 -2.86 2.32
C PHE A 36 7.62 -1.80 1.25
N PHE A 37 6.59 -1.35 0.54
CA PHE A 37 6.69 -0.43 -0.59
C PHE A 37 7.34 0.93 -0.22
N GLU A 38 7.26 1.36 1.03
CA GLU A 38 7.90 2.57 1.56
C GLU A 38 9.43 2.50 1.59
N HIS A 39 10.01 1.30 1.56
CA HIS A 39 11.45 1.09 1.51
C HIS A 39 12.03 1.12 0.08
N LEU A 40 11.17 1.24 -0.94
CA LEU A 40 11.57 1.30 -2.35
C LEU A 40 11.70 2.75 -2.83
N CYS A 41 12.66 2.99 -3.72
CA CYS A 41 12.68 4.22 -4.52
C CYS A 41 11.57 4.17 -5.59
N ILE A 42 11.17 5.32 -6.13
CA ILE A 42 10.08 5.42 -7.11
C ILE A 42 10.33 4.54 -8.35
N GLU A 43 11.57 4.45 -8.81
CA GLU A 43 11.96 3.64 -9.97
C GLU A 43 11.73 2.15 -9.70
N ASP A 44 11.99 1.69 -8.48
CA ASP A 44 11.79 0.29 -8.09
C ASP A 44 10.32 -0.03 -7.85
N VAL A 45 9.53 0.93 -7.34
CA VAL A 45 8.06 0.83 -7.29
C VAL A 45 7.51 0.64 -8.70
N GLN A 46 7.94 1.45 -9.67
CA GLN A 46 7.48 1.35 -11.06
C GLN A 46 7.80 -0.01 -11.69
N LYS A 47 9.01 -0.51 -11.50
CA LYS A 47 9.43 -1.84 -11.97
C LYS A 47 8.60 -2.94 -11.30
N LEU A 48 8.45 -2.87 -9.98
CA LEU A 48 7.74 -3.89 -9.21
C LEU A 48 6.25 -3.94 -9.56
N MET A 49 5.60 -2.80 -9.78
CA MET A 49 4.20 -2.77 -10.26
C MET A 49 4.06 -3.46 -11.63
N GLY A 50 5.03 -3.28 -12.53
CA GLY A 50 5.08 -4.01 -13.80
C GLY A 50 5.28 -5.51 -13.64
N GLU A 51 6.15 -5.92 -12.71
CA GLU A 51 6.39 -7.33 -12.39
C GLU A 51 5.17 -7.99 -11.73
N ILE A 52 4.50 -7.30 -10.80
CA ILE A 52 3.24 -7.73 -10.21
C ILE A 52 2.21 -7.95 -11.31
N HIS A 53 2.03 -7.00 -12.23
CA HIS A 53 1.13 -7.12 -13.37
C HIS A 53 1.47 -8.33 -14.27
N ARG A 54 2.77 -8.53 -14.54
CA ARG A 54 3.27 -9.67 -15.34
C ARG A 54 2.92 -11.01 -14.70
N VAL A 55 3.30 -11.22 -13.43
CA VAL A 55 3.14 -12.52 -12.75
C VAL A 55 1.69 -12.83 -12.39
N CYS A 56 0.87 -11.81 -12.14
CA CYS A 56 -0.53 -11.99 -11.78
C CYS A 56 -1.38 -12.50 -12.94
N LYS A 57 -2.36 -13.36 -12.65
CA LYS A 57 -3.42 -13.73 -13.61
C LYS A 57 -4.33 -12.53 -13.89
N PRO A 58 -5.08 -12.53 -15.01
CA PRO A 58 -6.19 -11.59 -15.17
C PRO A 58 -7.12 -11.66 -13.96
N ASN A 59 -7.60 -10.52 -13.47
CA ASN A 59 -8.48 -10.42 -12.30
C ASN A 59 -7.86 -10.80 -10.94
N ALA A 60 -6.56 -11.07 -10.86
CA ALA A 60 -5.86 -11.29 -9.60
C ALA A 60 -5.98 -10.09 -8.67
N LEU A 61 -6.03 -10.34 -7.36
CA LEU A 61 -6.12 -9.30 -6.33
C LEU A 61 -4.73 -8.85 -5.87
N VAL A 62 -4.56 -7.55 -5.71
CA VAL A 62 -3.32 -6.95 -5.20
C VAL A 62 -3.68 -6.04 -4.03
N GLU A 63 -3.19 -6.37 -2.85
CA GLU A 63 -3.34 -5.58 -1.64
C GLU A 63 -1.98 -5.03 -1.19
N ILE A 64 -1.87 -3.71 -1.11
CA ILE A 64 -0.68 -2.99 -0.67
C ILE A 64 -1.04 -2.14 0.54
N ARG A 65 -0.36 -2.38 1.66
CA ARG A 65 -0.52 -1.62 2.91
C ARG A 65 0.78 -0.89 3.19
N VAL A 66 0.68 0.42 3.37
CA VAL A 66 1.84 1.29 3.57
C VAL A 66 1.52 2.37 4.60
N PRO A 67 2.52 2.90 5.31
CA PRO A 67 2.37 4.11 6.12
C PRO A 67 1.75 5.24 5.29
N HIS A 68 0.78 5.94 5.87
CA HIS A 68 0.23 7.15 5.27
C HIS A 68 1.19 8.32 5.53
N PHE A 69 1.35 9.24 4.58
CA PHE A 69 2.35 10.33 4.67
C PHE A 69 2.21 11.20 5.93
N SER A 70 0.99 11.34 6.45
CA SER A 70 0.71 12.12 7.67
C SER A 70 1.04 11.38 8.96
N GLY A 71 1.24 10.06 8.90
CA GLY A 71 1.47 9.21 10.05
C GLY A 71 2.91 9.28 10.55
N PHE A 72 3.12 9.15 11.86
CA PHE A 72 4.48 9.17 12.42
C PHE A 72 5.33 7.99 11.90
N THR A 73 4.70 6.85 11.58
CA THR A 73 5.37 5.67 11.02
C THR A 73 6.01 5.96 9.67
N ASN A 74 5.45 6.89 8.88
CA ASN A 74 6.03 7.29 7.60
C ASN A 74 7.41 7.92 7.75
N PHE A 75 7.72 8.57 8.88
CA PHE A 75 8.98 9.27 9.12
C PHE A 75 10.10 8.40 9.69
N TYR A 76 9.99 7.07 9.53
CA TYR A 76 11.08 6.17 9.86
C TYR A 76 12.28 6.39 8.91
N GLU A 77 13.50 6.35 9.44
CA GLU A 77 14.71 6.84 8.76
C GLU A 77 15.08 6.04 7.51
N PHE A 78 14.56 4.82 7.37
CA PHE A 78 14.82 3.93 6.23
C PHE A 78 13.70 3.95 5.18
N HIS A 79 12.67 4.79 5.35
CA HIS A 79 11.67 4.99 4.31
C HIS A 79 12.21 5.92 3.23
N LYS A 80 11.95 5.55 1.98
CA LYS A 80 12.39 6.29 0.79
C LYS A 80 11.22 6.95 0.06
N THR A 81 10.02 6.39 0.22
CA THR A 81 8.82 6.85 -0.46
C THR A 81 7.67 6.98 0.53
N SER A 82 6.93 8.09 0.44
CA SER A 82 5.71 8.33 1.22
C SER A 82 4.47 8.18 0.35
N TYR A 83 3.39 7.66 0.95
CA TYR A 83 2.15 7.35 0.23
C TYR A 83 0.96 8.17 0.74
N ARG A 84 0.11 8.57 -0.20
CA ARG A 84 -1.15 9.28 -0.01
C ARG A 84 -2.24 8.62 -0.85
N HIS A 85 -3.49 9.04 -0.66
CA HIS A 85 -4.56 8.78 -1.59
C HIS A 85 -4.11 9.16 -3.01
N ASN A 86 -4.40 8.29 -3.99
CA ASN A 86 -3.95 8.39 -5.38
C ASN A 86 -2.44 8.19 -5.64
N SER A 87 -1.64 7.69 -4.69
CA SER A 87 -0.23 7.34 -4.98
C SER A 87 -0.05 6.29 -6.09
N PHE A 88 -1.04 5.44 -6.32
CA PHE A 88 -1.04 4.45 -7.41
C PHE A 88 -1.96 4.85 -8.58
N ALA A 89 -2.42 6.11 -8.65
CA ALA A 89 -3.42 6.52 -9.65
C ALA A 89 -3.00 6.24 -11.08
N GLU A 90 -1.72 6.42 -11.41
CA GLU A 90 -1.12 6.19 -12.73
C GLU A 90 -1.29 4.75 -13.26
N TYR A 91 -1.53 3.79 -12.36
CA TYR A 91 -1.74 2.37 -12.68
C TYR A 91 -3.21 1.99 -12.72
N THR A 92 -4.10 2.89 -12.34
CA THR A 92 -5.50 2.58 -12.06
C THR A 92 -6.44 3.24 -13.06
N ASN A 93 -7.70 2.82 -13.07
CA ASN A 93 -8.79 3.48 -13.79
C ASN A 93 -9.22 4.83 -13.18
N THR A 94 -8.36 5.49 -12.39
CA THR A 94 -8.60 6.81 -11.80
C THR A 94 -7.82 7.89 -12.56
N TRP A 95 -8.01 9.16 -12.21
CA TRP A 95 -7.29 10.25 -12.86
C TRP A 95 -5.84 10.31 -12.39
N GLY A 96 -4.92 9.79 -13.21
CA GLY A 96 -3.47 9.96 -13.09
C GLY A 96 -2.95 11.12 -13.95
N MET A 97 -1.68 11.49 -13.75
CA MET A 97 -0.98 12.44 -14.62
C MET A 97 -0.55 11.82 -15.95
N TRP A 98 -0.38 10.50 -16.01
CA TRP A 98 -0.06 9.73 -17.21
C TRP A 98 -0.63 8.30 -17.13
N ASP A 99 -0.94 7.71 -18.27
CA ASP A 99 -1.43 6.33 -18.32
C ASP A 99 -0.26 5.34 -18.33
N SER A 100 -0.11 4.56 -17.25
CA SER A 100 0.82 3.42 -17.24
C SER A 100 0.38 2.33 -18.20
N LYS A 101 1.31 1.63 -18.84
CA LYS A 101 0.97 0.41 -19.61
C LYS A 101 0.50 -0.76 -18.73
N TYR A 102 0.74 -0.69 -17.41
CA TYR A 102 0.34 -1.72 -16.46
C TYR A 102 -0.95 -1.28 -15.76
N GLN A 103 -2.06 -1.91 -16.15
CA GLN A 103 -3.40 -1.47 -15.79
C GLN A 103 -3.99 -2.30 -14.65
N PHE A 104 -4.58 -1.61 -13.70
CA PHE A 104 -5.25 -2.16 -12.53
C PHE A 104 -6.61 -1.44 -12.37
N GLU A 105 -7.58 -2.13 -11.82
CA GLU A 105 -8.81 -1.51 -11.35
C GLU A 105 -8.66 -1.25 -9.85
N LEU A 106 -8.86 0.00 -9.43
CA LEU A 106 -8.87 0.33 -8.02
C LEU A 106 -10.19 -0.11 -7.40
N LEU A 107 -10.14 -1.05 -6.46
CA LEU A 107 -11.32 -1.51 -5.71
C LEU A 107 -11.53 -0.67 -4.46
N SER A 108 -10.45 -0.31 -3.76
CA SER A 108 -10.50 0.47 -2.54
C SER A 108 -9.13 1.07 -2.21
N ASP A 109 -9.12 2.24 -1.63
CA ASP A 109 -7.96 2.89 -1.02
C ASP A 109 -8.36 3.49 0.33
N LYS A 110 -8.28 2.65 1.36
CA LYS A 110 -8.80 2.96 2.69
C LYS A 110 -7.71 3.57 3.56
N ILE A 111 -7.96 4.77 4.08
CA ILE A 111 -7.12 5.41 5.10
C ILE A 111 -7.55 4.87 6.47
N ASN A 112 -6.62 4.34 7.26
CA ASN A 112 -6.88 3.91 8.62
C ASN A 112 -6.25 4.89 9.61
N LEU A 113 -7.06 5.41 10.55
CA LEU A 113 -6.57 6.30 11.61
C LEU A 113 -6.10 5.56 12.86
N VAL A 114 -6.37 4.25 12.93
CA VAL A 114 -5.96 3.39 14.04
C VAL A 114 -5.20 2.17 13.52
N ASN A 115 -4.17 1.77 14.26
CA ASN A 115 -3.44 0.55 13.98
C ASN A 115 -4.35 -0.67 14.19
N ARG A 116 -4.41 -1.53 13.16
CA ARG A 116 -5.07 -2.85 13.20
C ARG A 116 -4.15 -4.00 12.77
N GLN A 117 -2.85 -3.75 12.61
CA GLN A 117 -1.85 -4.75 12.19
C GLN A 117 -1.57 -5.79 13.28
N SER A 118 -1.52 -5.38 14.55
CA SER A 118 -1.16 -6.28 15.66
C SER A 118 -2.00 -6.00 16.90
N PRO A 119 -2.41 -7.03 17.67
CA PRO A 119 -3.07 -6.86 18.96
C PRO A 119 -2.25 -6.00 19.94
N LYS A 120 -0.90 -6.05 19.85
CA LYS A 120 -0.01 -5.23 20.68
C LYS A 120 -0.12 -3.75 20.33
N ASN A 121 -0.15 -3.42 19.03
CA ASN A 121 -0.22 -2.04 18.55
C ASN A 121 -1.64 -1.46 18.66
N HIS A 122 -2.67 -2.31 18.53
CA HIS A 122 -4.05 -1.94 18.80
C HIS A 122 -4.27 -1.44 20.24
N ARG A 123 -3.50 -1.96 21.21
CA ARG A 123 -3.56 -1.48 22.61
C ARG A 123 -3.10 -0.03 22.79
N VAL A 124 -2.30 0.50 21.86
CA VAL A 124 -1.85 1.91 21.87
C VAL A 124 -2.94 2.79 21.26
N THR A 125 -3.51 2.37 20.14
CA THR A 125 -4.46 3.19 19.38
C THR A 125 -5.90 3.14 19.88
N LYS A 126 -6.25 2.17 20.73
CA LYS A 126 -7.59 2.05 21.33
C LYS A 126 -8.02 3.28 22.15
N TYR A 127 -7.07 4.05 22.68
CA TYR A 127 -7.38 5.25 23.46
C TYR A 127 -7.74 6.46 22.58
N TYR A 128 -7.46 6.40 21.28
CA TYR A 128 -7.91 7.40 20.30
C TYR A 128 -9.36 7.11 19.89
N LEU A 129 -10.29 7.18 20.84
CA LEU A 129 -11.71 6.91 20.60
C LEU A 129 -12.29 7.79 19.48
N TRP A 130 -11.80 9.01 19.35
CA TRP A 130 -12.17 9.95 18.29
C TRP A 130 -11.72 9.52 16.89
N ASN A 131 -10.68 8.69 16.77
CA ASN A 131 -10.18 8.23 15.47
C ASN A 131 -11.15 7.25 14.79
N TYR A 132 -11.97 6.52 15.54
CA TYR A 132 -12.94 5.57 14.96
C TYR A 132 -14.05 6.26 14.13
N PRO A 133 -14.82 7.22 14.67
CA PRO A 133 -15.79 7.96 13.87
C PRO A 133 -15.12 8.85 12.82
N MET A 134 -13.95 9.43 13.15
CA MET A 134 -13.21 10.27 12.21
C MET A 134 -12.71 9.47 11.00
N GLU A 135 -12.31 8.21 11.16
CA GLU A 135 -11.88 7.35 10.04
C GLU A 135 -12.99 7.20 8.99
N TRP A 136 -14.25 7.09 9.41
CA TRP A 136 -15.39 7.04 8.50
C TRP A 136 -15.52 8.35 7.69
N ILE A 137 -15.40 9.51 8.36
CA ILE A 137 -15.46 10.83 7.72
C ILE A 137 -14.30 11.01 6.74
N VAL A 138 -13.07 10.68 7.17
CA VAL A 138 -11.85 10.81 6.37
C VAL A 138 -11.95 9.99 5.09
N ASN A 139 -12.47 8.76 5.15
CA ASN A 139 -12.63 7.93 3.95
C ASN A 139 -13.72 8.42 2.99
N LYS A 140 -14.64 9.30 3.43
CA LYS A 140 -15.60 9.97 2.55
C LYS A 140 -15.04 11.23 1.90
N MET A 141 -14.06 11.88 2.54
CA MET A 141 -13.49 13.16 2.10
C MET A 141 -11.96 13.14 2.10
N LYS A 142 -11.36 12.13 1.47
CA LYS A 142 -9.90 11.90 1.52
C LYS A 142 -9.10 13.11 1.05
N LEU A 143 -9.51 13.73 -0.07
CA LEU A 143 -8.82 14.90 -0.59
C LEU A 143 -8.85 16.07 0.41
N VAL A 144 -10.00 16.35 1.04
CA VAL A 144 -10.10 17.40 2.06
C VAL A 144 -9.23 17.06 3.27
N TYR A 145 -9.26 15.81 3.71
CA TYR A 145 -8.42 15.35 4.81
C TYR A 145 -6.92 15.57 4.54
N GLU A 146 -6.43 15.20 3.36
CA GLU A 146 -5.01 15.27 3.02
C GLU A 146 -4.52 16.69 2.72
N THR A 147 -5.38 17.56 2.17
CA THR A 147 -5.03 18.92 1.73
C THR A 147 -5.27 19.99 2.80
N THR A 148 -5.84 19.63 3.94
CA THR A 148 -6.11 20.55 5.05
C THR A 148 -5.39 20.13 6.32
N GLY A 149 -5.45 20.95 7.37
CA GLY A 149 -4.85 20.64 8.66
C GLY A 149 -5.44 19.42 9.38
N TRP A 150 -6.50 18.79 8.85
CA TRP A 150 -7.12 17.61 9.45
C TRP A 150 -6.16 16.43 9.54
N CYS A 151 -5.27 16.25 8.54
CA CYS A 151 -4.25 15.22 8.58
C CYS A 151 -3.21 15.40 9.71
N HIS A 152 -3.07 16.62 10.24
CA HIS A 152 -2.21 16.91 11.39
C HIS A 152 -2.92 16.76 12.74
N ILE A 153 -4.24 16.97 12.78
CA ILE A 153 -5.06 16.76 13.99
C ILE A 153 -5.34 15.27 14.20
N PHE A 154 -5.63 14.55 13.11
CA PHE A 154 -5.93 13.12 13.10
C PHE A 154 -4.97 12.40 12.17
N PRO A 155 -3.68 12.26 12.52
CA PRO A 155 -2.70 11.60 11.66
C PRO A 155 -3.10 10.15 11.40
N ALA A 156 -3.17 9.78 10.12
CA ALA A 156 -3.46 8.42 9.71
C ALA A 156 -2.29 7.48 10.03
N TRP A 157 -2.62 6.23 10.34
CA TRP A 157 -1.65 5.18 10.59
C TRP A 157 -1.08 4.60 9.29
N GLU A 158 -1.99 4.21 8.40
CA GLU A 158 -1.68 3.52 7.14
C GLU A 158 -2.77 3.82 6.11
N ILE A 159 -2.44 3.56 4.86
CA ILE A 159 -3.39 3.48 3.76
C ILE A 159 -3.29 2.10 3.11
N ILE A 160 -4.44 1.52 2.79
CA ILE A 160 -4.56 0.18 2.20
C ILE A 160 -5.15 0.33 0.80
N PHE A 161 -4.37 -0.01 -0.20
CA PHE A 161 -4.81 -0.11 -1.59
C PHE A 161 -5.20 -1.55 -1.89
N LYS A 162 -6.43 -1.74 -2.40
CA LYS A 162 -6.91 -2.99 -2.98
C LYS A 162 -7.18 -2.74 -4.44
N MET A 163 -6.50 -3.51 -5.28
CA MET A 163 -6.52 -3.38 -6.72
C MET A 163 -6.77 -4.75 -7.36
N LYS A 164 -7.25 -4.72 -8.59
CA LYS A 164 -7.49 -5.91 -9.40
C LYS A 164 -6.79 -5.79 -10.74
N VAL A 165 -6.03 -6.80 -11.13
CA VAL A 165 -5.23 -6.75 -12.37
C VAL A 165 -6.11 -6.75 -13.61
N ARG A 166 -5.86 -5.82 -14.54
CA ARG A 166 -6.51 -5.71 -15.85
C ARG A 166 -5.46 -5.94 -16.96
N LYS A 167 -5.67 -6.96 -17.78
CA LYS A 167 -4.77 -7.34 -18.90
C LYS A 167 -5.48 -7.14 -20.23
#